data_AF-A0A2D8UUJ9-F1
#
_entry.id   AF-A0A2D8UUJ9-F1
#
_cell.length_a   1.000
_cell.length_b   1.000
_cell.length_c   1.000
_cell.angle_alpha   90.00
_cell.angle_beta   90.00
_cell.angle_gamma   90.00
#
_symmetry.space_group_name_H-M   'P 1'
#
loop_
_entity.id
_entity.type
_entity.pdbx_description
1 polymer ?
#
loop_
_entity_poly.entity_id
_entity_poly.type
_entity_poly.pdbx_seq_one_letter_code
_entity_poly.pdbx_strand_id
1 'polypeptide(L)'
;MQFTLAWDPAVLTYSSLADFNHSAATTELFFFGETNFNLDNVSDGYFTVLYEQILAADATVADGETIFSVTFDVVGATGSSSEVSFTDDPTLRKLASFGGAAPDLKTVNATISIGTSEQPGGSTGDGADNTNQAPTLALVDPNVATHEAGTAWQDPGATATDAEDDDAALTSAIVVTGSVNKDTLGTYTLTYDVTDSGGLDAQSISRTVIVEDTIAPEISLNGAPTISHPVGVAFTDTGAVAND
;
A
#
# COMPACT_ATOMS: atom_id res chain seq x y z
N MET A 1 2.93 -16.17 -12.49
CA MET A 1 3.30 -14.77 -12.23
C MET A 1 4.19 -14.29 -13.36
N GLN A 2 3.90 -13.12 -13.91
CA GLN A 2 4.75 -12.46 -14.89
C GLN A 2 4.78 -10.95 -14.64
N PHE A 3 5.91 -10.31 -14.91
CA PHE A 3 6.08 -8.86 -14.84
C PHE A 3 7.38 -8.42 -15.54
N THR A 4 7.49 -7.13 -15.86
CA THR A 4 8.77 -6.47 -16.14
C THR A 4 9.23 -5.70 -14.90
N LEU A 5 10.52 -5.78 -14.56
CA LEU A 5 11.18 -4.84 -13.65
C LEU A 5 12.11 -3.95 -14.47
N ALA A 6 11.93 -2.63 -14.39
CA ALA A 6 12.68 -1.64 -15.17
C ALA A 6 13.37 -0.59 -14.28
N TRP A 7 14.47 -0.05 -14.78
CA TRP A 7 15.29 1.00 -14.17
C TRP A 7 15.96 1.85 -15.25
N ASP A 8 16.59 2.96 -14.88
CA ASP A 8 17.41 3.77 -15.77
C ASP A 8 18.83 3.15 -15.87
N PRO A 9 19.24 2.58 -17.02
CA PRO A 9 20.55 1.95 -17.18
C PRO A 9 21.71 2.96 -17.15
N ALA A 10 21.44 4.26 -17.27
CA ALA A 10 22.44 5.31 -17.09
C ALA A 10 22.75 5.55 -15.60
N VAL A 11 21.92 5.06 -14.68
CA VAL A 11 22.07 5.26 -13.24
C VAL A 11 22.41 3.96 -12.52
N LEU A 12 21.76 2.85 -12.90
CA LEU A 12 21.95 1.53 -12.29
C LEU A 12 22.27 0.48 -13.36
N THR A 13 23.23 -0.39 -13.10
CA THR A 13 23.46 -1.59 -13.92
C THR A 13 23.15 -2.83 -13.10
N TYR A 14 22.42 -3.78 -13.68
CA TYR A 14 22.14 -5.06 -13.04
C TYR A 14 23.44 -5.80 -12.70
N SER A 15 23.51 -6.36 -11.49
CA SER A 15 24.66 -7.12 -10.99
C SER A 15 24.29 -8.59 -10.77
N SER A 16 23.29 -8.88 -9.92
CA SER A 16 22.91 -10.26 -9.58
C SER A 16 21.48 -10.39 -9.05
N LEU A 17 21.00 -11.63 -8.98
CA LEU A 17 19.80 -12.03 -8.24
C LEU A 17 20.19 -12.93 -7.07
N ALA A 18 19.43 -12.84 -5.98
CA ALA A 18 19.59 -13.72 -4.83
C ALA A 18 18.26 -13.91 -4.07
N ASP A 19 18.32 -14.57 -2.93
CA ASP A 19 17.22 -14.71 -1.96
C ASP A 19 15.91 -15.24 -2.55
N PHE A 20 16.02 -16.15 -3.52
CA PHE A 20 14.86 -16.88 -4.00
C PHE A 20 14.25 -17.66 -2.84
N ASN A 21 12.95 -17.46 -2.60
CA ASN A 21 12.22 -18.09 -1.50
C ASN A 21 12.17 -19.63 -1.67
N HIS A 22 13.25 -20.28 -1.22
CA HIS A 22 13.44 -21.72 -1.11
C HIS A 22 13.49 -22.06 0.39
N SER A 23 12.33 -22.24 1.02
CA SER A 23 12.22 -22.77 2.38
C SER A 23 11.39 -24.05 2.38
N ALA A 24 11.88 -25.20 2.87
CA ALA A 24 11.23 -26.54 2.77
C ALA A 24 9.79 -26.73 3.34
N ALA A 25 9.01 -25.67 3.57
CA ALA A 25 7.62 -25.61 3.99
C ALA A 25 6.63 -25.53 2.80
N THR A 26 5.33 -25.72 3.09
CA THR A 26 4.22 -25.66 2.11
C THR A 26 3.90 -24.25 1.58
N THR A 27 4.80 -23.28 1.79
CA THR A 27 4.64 -21.85 1.46
C THR A 27 5.64 -21.38 0.40
N GLU A 28 6.35 -22.30 -0.26
CA GLU A 28 7.32 -21.98 -1.32
C GLU A 28 6.69 -21.67 -2.67
N LEU A 29 7.38 -20.81 -3.41
CA LEU A 29 7.29 -20.78 -4.87
C LEU A 29 8.21 -21.86 -5.44
N PHE A 30 7.71 -23.09 -5.53
CA PHE A 30 8.48 -24.23 -6.07
C PHE A 30 9.08 -23.90 -7.44
N PHE A 31 10.38 -24.16 -7.58
CA PHE A 31 11.15 -23.90 -8.81
C PHE A 31 11.20 -22.42 -9.24
N PHE A 32 10.85 -21.47 -8.37
CA PHE A 32 11.11 -20.06 -8.61
C PHE A 32 12.60 -19.78 -8.40
N GLY A 33 13.30 -19.34 -9.44
CA GLY A 33 14.73 -19.08 -9.38
C GLY A 33 15.21 -18.29 -10.60
N GLU A 34 16.53 -18.15 -10.76
CA GLU A 34 17.14 -17.39 -11.86
C GLU A 34 16.62 -17.77 -13.25
N THR A 35 16.26 -19.03 -13.47
CA THR A 35 15.72 -19.50 -14.77
C THR A 35 14.38 -18.88 -15.14
N ASN A 36 13.68 -18.23 -14.21
CA ASN A 36 12.44 -17.49 -14.46
C ASN A 36 12.68 -16.05 -14.91
N PHE A 37 13.93 -15.58 -14.87
CA PHE A 37 14.30 -14.22 -15.19
C PHE A 37 14.96 -14.21 -16.56
N ASN A 38 14.35 -13.51 -17.52
CA ASN A 38 14.99 -13.21 -18.79
C ASN A 38 15.85 -11.96 -18.61
N LEU A 39 17.15 -12.19 -18.48
CA LEU A 39 18.18 -11.17 -18.25
C LEU A 39 18.80 -10.63 -19.55
N ASP A 40 18.28 -10.99 -20.73
CA ASP A 40 18.88 -10.58 -22.01
C ASP A 40 18.84 -9.06 -22.23
N ASN A 41 17.95 -8.35 -21.54
CA ASN A 41 17.70 -6.92 -21.73
C ASN A 41 18.22 -6.04 -20.57
N VAL A 42 19.01 -6.62 -19.65
CA VAL A 42 19.47 -5.86 -18.47
C VAL A 42 20.37 -4.67 -18.83
N SER A 43 21.03 -4.69 -19.99
CA SER A 43 21.77 -3.54 -20.51
C SER A 43 20.86 -2.40 -20.95
N ASP A 44 19.61 -2.70 -21.29
CA ASP A 44 18.59 -1.74 -21.73
C ASP A 44 17.75 -1.25 -20.55
N GLY A 45 18.09 -1.65 -19.32
CA GLY A 45 17.44 -1.17 -18.10
C GLY A 45 16.25 -1.99 -17.67
N TYR A 46 16.09 -3.24 -18.10
CA TYR A 46 15.01 -4.08 -17.58
C TYR A 46 15.32 -5.57 -17.66
N PHE A 47 14.60 -6.36 -16.86
CA PHE A 47 14.43 -7.79 -17.11
C PHE A 47 12.95 -8.15 -17.06
N THR A 48 12.60 -9.30 -17.65
CA THR A 48 11.24 -9.83 -17.56
C THR A 48 11.23 -11.11 -16.75
N VAL A 49 10.16 -11.33 -16.00
CA VAL A 49 9.97 -12.53 -15.18
C VAL A 49 8.79 -13.31 -15.72
N LEU A 50 8.99 -14.61 -15.88
CA LEU A 50 7.93 -15.57 -16.15
C LEU A 50 8.09 -16.76 -15.21
N TYR A 51 7.18 -16.85 -14.25
CA TYR A 51 7.05 -17.97 -13.33
C TYR A 51 5.71 -18.66 -13.51
N GLU A 52 5.77 -19.94 -13.87
CA GLU A 52 4.59 -20.80 -13.98
C GLU A 52 4.69 -21.90 -12.93
N GLN A 53 3.69 -21.97 -12.06
CA GLN A 53 3.57 -23.08 -11.12
C GLN A 53 2.85 -24.24 -11.82
N ILE A 54 3.54 -25.37 -11.98
CA ILE A 54 3.04 -26.56 -12.71
C ILE A 54 2.49 -27.62 -11.73
N LEU A 55 2.49 -27.33 -10.42
CA LEU A 55 1.96 -28.22 -9.38
C LEU A 55 0.49 -27.92 -9.07
N ALA A 56 -0.24 -28.93 -8.60
CA ALA A 56 -1.70 -28.90 -8.43
C ALA A 56 -2.21 -28.13 -7.19
N ALA A 57 -1.32 -27.52 -6.40
CA ALA A 57 -1.69 -26.75 -5.22
C ALA A 57 -1.18 -25.31 -5.35
N ASP A 58 -2.03 -24.34 -5.02
CA ASP A 58 -1.69 -22.92 -4.99
C ASP A 58 -0.54 -22.68 -4.00
N ALA A 59 0.49 -21.94 -4.42
CA ALA A 59 1.49 -21.43 -3.48
C ALA A 59 0.96 -20.20 -2.73
N THR A 60 1.12 -20.19 -1.42
CA THR A 60 0.86 -19.02 -0.57
C THR A 60 2.16 -18.60 0.11
N VAL A 61 2.59 -17.37 -0.14
CA VAL A 61 3.75 -16.75 0.52
C VAL A 61 3.23 -15.91 1.69
N ALA A 62 3.95 -15.93 2.83
CA ALA A 62 3.57 -15.15 4.01
C ALA A 62 3.79 -13.64 3.79
N ASP A 63 2.99 -12.82 4.46
CA ASP A 63 3.14 -11.36 4.41
C ASP A 63 4.54 -10.94 4.91
N GLY A 64 5.21 -10.07 4.14
CA GLY A 64 6.55 -9.58 4.45
C GLY A 64 7.71 -10.50 4.06
N GLU A 65 7.42 -11.68 3.51
CA GLU A 65 8.47 -12.61 3.07
C GLU A 65 9.14 -12.14 1.78
N THR A 66 10.47 -12.22 1.73
CA THR A 66 11.24 -11.90 0.51
C THR A 66 11.13 -13.04 -0.48
N ILE A 67 10.75 -12.75 -1.72
CA ILE A 67 10.62 -13.77 -2.79
C ILE A 67 11.83 -13.82 -3.73
N PHE A 68 12.54 -12.71 -3.89
CA PHE A 68 13.85 -12.57 -4.54
C PHE A 68 14.44 -11.21 -4.15
N SER A 69 15.75 -11.06 -4.32
CA SER A 69 16.46 -9.78 -4.25
C SER A 69 17.22 -9.51 -5.55
N VAL A 70 17.38 -8.24 -5.90
CA VAL A 70 18.17 -7.79 -7.05
C VAL A 70 19.29 -6.89 -6.55
N THR A 71 20.51 -7.15 -6.98
CA THR A 71 21.65 -6.26 -6.73
C THR A 71 21.93 -5.44 -7.98
N PHE A 72 22.08 -4.14 -7.80
CA PHE A 72 22.50 -3.21 -8.85
C PHE A 72 23.86 -2.60 -8.49
N ASP A 73 24.72 -2.45 -9.49
CA ASP A 73 25.88 -1.57 -9.41
C ASP A 73 25.45 -0.14 -9.76
N VAL A 74 25.93 0.83 -8.98
CA VAL A 74 25.64 2.25 -9.20
C VAL A 74 26.63 2.81 -10.22
N VAL A 75 26.11 3.34 -11.33
CA VAL A 75 26.91 3.94 -12.41
C VAL A 75 26.56 5.40 -12.69
N GLY A 76 25.43 5.88 -12.15
CA GLY A 76 24.98 7.25 -12.31
C GLY A 76 25.85 8.26 -11.57
N ALA A 77 25.84 9.50 -12.04
CA ALA A 77 26.48 10.60 -11.33
C ALA A 77 25.68 10.96 -10.07
N THR A 78 26.36 11.49 -9.04
CA THR A 78 25.71 12.09 -7.87
C THR A 78 24.60 13.06 -8.28
N GLY A 79 23.46 12.99 -7.61
CA GLY A 79 22.25 13.76 -7.91
C GLY A 79 21.37 13.13 -8.99
N SER A 80 21.81 12.04 -9.64
CA SER A 80 20.95 11.24 -10.51
C SER A 80 20.11 10.28 -9.68
N SER A 81 18.98 9.84 -10.23
CA SER A 81 18.10 8.88 -9.60
C SER A 81 17.54 7.90 -10.62
N SER A 82 17.29 6.67 -10.21
CA SER A 82 16.56 5.67 -10.98
C SER A 82 15.35 5.20 -10.21
N GLU A 83 14.17 5.31 -10.80
CA GLU A 83 13.03 4.52 -10.33
C GLU A 83 13.28 3.05 -10.70
N VAL A 84 13.19 2.14 -9.73
CA VAL A 84 13.07 0.70 -9.95
C VAL A 84 11.58 0.39 -9.91
N SER A 85 11.02 0.10 -11.07
CA SER A 85 9.58 0.05 -11.27
C SER A 85 9.12 -1.28 -11.83
N PHE A 86 7.93 -1.70 -11.41
CA PHE A 86 7.22 -2.79 -12.07
C PHE A 86 6.39 -2.20 -13.21
N THR A 87 6.67 -2.59 -14.45
CA THR A 87 6.01 -2.04 -15.65
C THR A 87 5.23 -3.11 -16.40
N ASP A 88 4.30 -2.67 -17.24
CA ASP A 88 3.47 -3.52 -18.12
C ASP A 88 4.07 -3.68 -19.53
N ASP A 89 5.28 -3.18 -19.76
CA ASP A 89 5.99 -3.17 -21.05
C ASP A 89 7.41 -3.70 -20.86
N PRO A 90 7.91 -4.69 -21.63
CA PRO A 90 7.23 -5.41 -22.72
C PRO A 90 6.26 -6.49 -22.26
N THR A 91 6.31 -6.89 -20.99
CA THR A 91 5.45 -7.94 -20.44
C THR A 91 4.45 -7.37 -19.44
N LEU A 92 3.17 -7.58 -19.69
CA LEU A 92 2.09 -7.21 -18.77
C LEU A 92 2.30 -7.84 -17.39
N ARG A 93 2.12 -7.06 -16.32
CA ARG A 93 2.13 -7.58 -14.95
C ARG A 93 0.85 -8.37 -14.71
N LYS A 94 1.02 -9.63 -14.33
CA LYS A 94 -0.12 -10.53 -14.18
C LYS A 94 0.16 -11.68 -13.24
N LEU A 95 -0.80 -11.94 -12.35
CA LEU A 95 -0.99 -13.25 -11.75
C LEU A 95 -1.99 -14.06 -12.58
N ALA A 96 -1.79 -15.37 -12.64
CA ALA A 96 -2.72 -16.29 -13.27
C ALA A 96 -3.06 -17.38 -12.25
N SER A 97 -4.32 -17.80 -12.21
CA SER A 97 -4.83 -18.90 -11.37
C SER A 97 -5.51 -19.92 -12.26
N PHE A 98 -5.41 -21.20 -11.92
CA PHE A 98 -6.08 -22.28 -12.63
C PHE A 98 -7.52 -22.43 -12.12
N GLY A 99 -8.52 -22.08 -12.94
CA GLY A 99 -9.94 -22.30 -12.62
C GLY A 99 -10.65 -21.15 -11.92
N GLY A 100 -10.05 -19.95 -11.85
CA GLY A 100 -10.68 -18.76 -11.28
C GLY A 100 -10.08 -17.45 -11.79
N ALA A 101 -10.64 -16.31 -11.32
CA ALA A 101 -10.03 -15.01 -11.54
C ALA A 101 -8.79 -14.88 -10.64
N ALA A 102 -7.64 -14.54 -11.22
CA ALA A 102 -6.45 -14.25 -10.45
C ALA A 102 -6.60 -12.89 -9.75
N PRO A 103 -6.07 -12.72 -8.53
CA PRO A 103 -6.02 -11.41 -7.90
C PRO A 103 -5.11 -10.47 -8.69
N ASP A 104 -5.35 -9.16 -8.56
CA ASP A 104 -4.48 -8.14 -9.13
C ASP A 104 -3.10 -8.20 -8.44
N LEU A 105 -2.03 -8.13 -9.24
CA LEU A 105 -0.68 -7.95 -8.72
C LEU A 105 -0.52 -6.49 -8.29
N LYS A 106 -0.48 -6.25 -6.98
CA LYS A 106 -0.17 -4.94 -6.41
C LYS A 106 1.34 -4.77 -6.32
N THR A 107 1.85 -3.68 -6.87
CA THR A 107 3.29 -3.37 -6.85
C THR A 107 3.49 -1.97 -6.29
N VAL A 108 4.61 -1.78 -5.61
CA VAL A 108 5.10 -0.47 -5.18
C VAL A 108 6.46 -0.27 -5.85
N ASN A 109 6.65 0.87 -6.52
CA ASN A 109 7.93 1.22 -7.11
C ASN A 109 8.84 1.84 -6.05
N ALA A 110 10.14 1.73 -6.24
CA ALA A 110 11.13 2.38 -5.39
C ALA A 110 11.97 3.36 -6.21
N THR A 111 12.53 4.40 -5.60
CA THR A 111 13.51 5.26 -6.25
C THR A 111 14.85 5.12 -5.55
N ILE A 112 15.91 4.88 -6.32
CA ILE A 112 17.29 4.87 -5.86
C ILE A 112 17.94 6.16 -6.32
N SER A 113 18.29 7.03 -5.38
CA SER A 113 18.98 8.29 -5.64
C SER A 113 20.47 8.16 -5.30
N ILE A 114 21.34 8.66 -6.16
CA ILE A 114 22.79 8.57 -5.97
C ILE A 114 23.25 9.81 -5.21
N GLY A 115 23.44 9.65 -3.90
CA GLY A 115 24.07 10.66 -3.06
C GLY A 115 25.59 10.67 -3.18
N THR A 116 26.21 11.66 -2.55
CA THR A 116 27.53 11.49 -1.94
C THR A 116 27.27 10.76 -0.59
N SER A 117 28.20 10.02 0.00
CA SER A 117 27.88 9.04 1.07
C SER A 117 28.06 9.53 2.53
N GLU A 118 27.12 9.28 3.44
CA GLU A 118 27.43 9.13 4.89
C GLU A 118 26.97 7.78 5.45
N GLN A 119 27.93 7.01 5.97
CA GLN A 119 27.69 5.78 6.72
C GLN A 119 27.89 6.06 8.22
N PRO A 120 26.99 5.62 9.13
CA PRO A 120 27.20 5.80 10.57
C PRO A 120 28.29 4.86 11.13
N GLY A 121 29.44 5.43 11.48
CA GLY A 121 30.12 5.16 12.76
C GLY A 121 31.03 3.95 12.93
N GLY A 122 32.15 3.90 12.20
CA GLY A 122 33.34 3.11 12.55
C GLY A 122 34.62 3.81 12.07
N SER A 123 35.14 4.75 12.86
CA SER A 123 36.27 5.63 12.51
C SER A 123 37.58 4.86 12.24
N THR A 124 38.06 4.91 11.00
CA THR A 124 39.29 5.67 10.64
C THR A 124 39.33 5.93 9.13
N GLY A 125 39.27 7.20 8.70
CA GLY A 125 39.79 7.66 7.42
C GLY A 125 38.76 8.13 6.39
N ASP A 126 38.68 9.47 6.28
CA ASP A 126 38.19 10.29 5.16
C ASP A 126 36.66 10.56 5.02
N GLY A 127 36.29 11.79 5.37
CA GLY A 127 35.22 12.58 4.73
C GLY A 127 33.86 11.93 4.50
N ALA A 128 33.14 11.67 5.58
CA ALA A 128 31.69 11.44 5.60
C ALA A 128 30.93 12.62 4.93
N ASP A 129 30.02 12.33 3.98
CA ASP A 129 29.05 13.23 3.36
C ASP A 129 27.60 13.03 3.84
N ASN A 130 27.11 13.97 4.63
CA ASN A 130 25.84 14.05 5.35
C ASN A 130 24.60 14.44 4.50
N THR A 131 24.34 13.80 3.37
CA THR A 131 23.16 14.18 2.56
C THR A 131 21.86 13.66 3.16
N ASN A 132 21.09 14.55 3.77
CA ASN A 132 19.72 14.34 4.25
C ASN A 132 18.80 13.80 3.13
N GLN A 133 18.01 12.74 3.40
CA GLN A 133 16.99 12.22 2.49
C GLN A 133 15.59 12.64 2.94
N ALA A 134 14.61 12.59 2.03
CA ALA A 134 13.25 12.97 2.36
C ALA A 134 12.51 11.81 3.07
N PRO A 135 11.62 12.11 4.03
CA PRO A 135 10.89 11.09 4.77
C PRO A 135 9.87 10.34 3.89
N THR A 136 9.58 9.09 4.26
CA THR A 136 8.55 8.27 3.59
C THR A 136 7.29 8.16 4.45
N LEU A 137 6.12 8.41 3.86
CA LEU A 137 4.82 8.30 4.53
C LEU A 137 4.09 7.00 4.18
N ALA A 138 3.38 6.43 5.16
CA ALA A 138 2.46 5.29 4.95
C ALA A 138 1.17 5.47 5.76
N LEU A 139 0.02 5.15 5.19
CA LEU A 139 -1.25 5.16 5.93
C LEU A 139 -1.35 3.94 6.86
N VAL A 140 -1.82 4.15 8.09
CA VAL A 140 -2.03 3.06 9.07
C VAL A 140 -3.15 2.10 8.62
N ASP A 141 -4.19 2.66 8.00
CA ASP A 141 -5.38 1.98 7.49
C ASP A 141 -5.55 2.26 5.98
N PRO A 142 -6.45 1.54 5.27
CA PRO A 142 -6.64 1.71 3.84
C PRO A 142 -6.81 3.17 3.37
N ASN A 143 -6.35 3.43 2.15
CA ASN A 143 -6.47 4.74 1.51
C ASN A 143 -7.92 5.11 1.12
N VAL A 144 -8.85 4.18 1.23
CA VAL A 144 -10.30 4.41 1.11
C VAL A 144 -10.98 3.82 2.35
N ALA A 145 -11.72 4.67 3.06
CA ALA A 145 -12.47 4.30 4.26
C ALA A 145 -13.94 4.70 4.10
N THR A 146 -14.84 3.83 4.52
CA THR A 146 -16.27 4.12 4.67
C THR A 146 -16.55 4.57 6.10
N HIS A 147 -17.40 5.58 6.27
CA HIS A 147 -17.76 6.15 7.58
C HIS A 147 -19.27 6.38 7.69
N GLU A 148 -19.83 6.04 8.85
CA GLU A 148 -21.26 6.19 9.12
C GLU A 148 -21.63 7.66 9.40
N ALA A 149 -22.66 8.14 8.70
CA ALA A 149 -23.20 9.49 8.87
C ALA A 149 -23.59 9.80 10.33
N GLY A 150 -23.41 11.05 10.72
CA GLY A 150 -23.76 11.53 12.07
C GLY A 150 -22.78 11.11 13.18
N THR A 151 -21.95 10.07 12.99
CA THR A 151 -20.96 9.62 13.98
C THR A 151 -19.62 10.35 13.83
N ALA A 152 -18.86 10.51 14.92
CA ALA A 152 -17.57 11.21 14.86
C ALA A 152 -16.54 10.42 14.04
N TRP A 153 -15.95 11.06 13.03
CA TRP A 153 -14.80 10.50 12.31
C TRP A 153 -13.55 10.58 13.18
N GLN A 154 -12.88 9.45 13.37
CA GLN A 154 -11.56 9.38 13.98
C GLN A 154 -10.57 8.96 12.90
N ASP A 155 -9.61 9.83 12.59
CA ASP A 155 -8.59 9.51 11.62
C ASP A 155 -7.61 8.44 12.17
N PRO A 156 -7.45 7.28 11.50
CA PRO A 156 -6.43 6.29 11.88
C PRO A 156 -5.00 6.81 11.76
N GLY A 157 -4.80 7.91 11.02
CA GLY A 157 -3.51 8.55 10.84
C GLY A 157 -2.62 7.86 9.79
N ALA A 158 -1.35 8.23 9.86
CA ALA A 158 -0.25 7.79 9.01
C ALA A 158 1.03 7.68 9.86
N THR A 159 2.04 6.97 9.35
CA THR A 159 3.40 6.89 9.91
C THR A 159 4.39 7.51 8.94
N ALA A 160 5.48 8.05 9.48
CA ALA A 160 6.61 8.57 8.73
C ALA A 160 7.88 7.85 9.16
N THR A 161 8.73 7.49 8.19
CA THR A 161 10.04 6.90 8.45
C THR A 161 11.13 7.65 7.70
N ASP A 162 12.27 7.83 8.34
CA ASP A 162 13.44 8.50 7.77
C ASP A 162 14.74 7.92 8.33
N ALA A 163 15.80 7.88 7.52
CA ALA A 163 17.06 7.27 7.95
C ALA A 163 17.89 8.19 8.86
N GLU A 164 17.75 9.51 8.70
CA GLU A 164 18.50 10.53 9.42
C GLU A 164 17.77 11.04 10.68
N ASP A 165 16.46 10.84 10.75
CA ASP A 165 15.58 11.34 11.81
C ASP A 165 14.89 10.24 12.64
N ASP A 166 14.35 10.61 13.81
CA ASP A 166 13.58 9.70 14.66
C ASP A 166 12.16 9.52 14.12
N ASP A 167 11.84 8.31 13.64
CA ASP A 167 10.53 7.95 13.07
C ASP A 167 9.33 8.31 13.96
N ALA A 168 9.45 8.20 15.29
CA ALA A 168 8.36 8.49 16.20
C ALA A 168 8.12 10.01 16.32
N ALA A 169 9.20 10.80 16.35
CA ALA A 169 9.13 12.25 16.31
C ALA A 169 8.58 12.75 14.97
N LEU A 170 9.05 12.21 13.85
CA LEU A 170 8.56 12.49 12.50
C LEU A 170 7.08 12.15 12.34
N THR A 171 6.68 10.94 12.76
CA THR A 171 5.28 10.51 12.73
C THR A 171 4.38 11.46 13.53
N SER A 172 4.86 11.93 14.67
CA SER A 172 4.13 12.91 15.50
C SER A 172 4.07 14.31 14.90
N ALA A 173 4.94 14.61 13.93
CA ALA A 173 5.02 15.89 13.22
C ALA A 173 4.19 15.92 11.93
N ILE A 174 3.57 14.80 11.52
CA ILE A 174 2.72 14.74 10.33
C ILE A 174 1.60 15.78 10.42
N VAL A 175 1.52 16.62 9.40
CA VAL A 175 0.45 17.59 9.20
C VAL A 175 -0.63 16.95 8.34
N VAL A 176 -1.86 16.99 8.84
CA VAL A 176 -3.04 16.53 8.09
C VAL A 176 -3.84 17.74 7.63
N THR A 177 -4.10 17.81 6.32
CA THR A 177 -4.97 18.82 5.71
C THR A 177 -6.24 18.19 5.16
N GLY A 178 -7.29 18.99 5.01
CA GLY A 178 -8.64 18.50 4.71
C GLY A 178 -9.48 18.29 5.99
N SER A 179 -10.75 17.97 5.81
CA SER A 179 -11.68 17.72 6.91
C SER A 179 -12.83 16.84 6.44
N VAL A 180 -13.26 15.92 7.29
CA VAL A 180 -14.45 15.08 7.04
C VAL A 180 -15.65 15.69 7.76
N ASN A 181 -16.72 16.01 7.02
CA ASN A 181 -17.98 16.44 7.62
C ASN A 181 -18.93 15.25 7.76
N LYS A 182 -19.03 14.71 8.97
CA LYS A 182 -19.89 13.56 9.30
C LYS A 182 -21.38 13.79 9.06
N ASP A 183 -21.83 15.04 9.05
CA ASP A 183 -23.25 15.39 8.92
C ASP A 183 -23.66 15.62 7.46
N THR A 184 -22.75 15.35 6.51
CA THR A 184 -23.01 15.52 5.08
C THR A 184 -22.47 14.32 4.33
N LEU A 185 -23.36 13.57 3.68
CA LEU A 185 -23.00 12.46 2.82
C LEU A 185 -22.07 12.93 1.69
N GLY A 186 -21.07 12.13 1.36
CA GLY A 186 -20.15 12.45 0.28
C GLY A 186 -18.75 11.92 0.50
N THR A 187 -17.87 12.27 -0.44
CA THR A 187 -16.47 11.87 -0.43
C THR A 187 -15.60 13.03 0.02
N TYR A 188 -14.74 12.77 1.00
CA TYR A 188 -13.79 13.71 1.58
C TYR A 188 -12.37 13.21 1.36
N THR A 189 -11.43 14.13 1.23
CA THR A 189 -10.00 13.79 1.10
C THR A 189 -9.23 14.41 2.26
N LEU A 190 -8.43 13.59 2.92
CA LEU A 190 -7.41 13.99 3.87
C LEU A 190 -6.05 13.81 3.20
N THR A 191 -5.16 14.79 3.36
CA THR A 191 -3.79 14.75 2.81
C THR A 191 -2.79 14.84 3.97
N TYR A 192 -1.75 14.01 3.90
CA TYR A 192 -0.73 13.87 4.93
C TYR A 192 0.61 14.33 4.36
N ASP A 193 1.27 15.21 5.10
CA ASP A 193 2.55 15.82 4.75
C ASP A 193 3.45 15.84 5.99
N VAL A 194 4.75 15.72 5.78
CA VAL A 194 5.74 15.91 6.85
C VAL A 194 7.04 16.40 6.25
N THR A 195 7.72 17.27 6.98
CA THR A 195 9.07 17.76 6.66
C THR A 195 10.02 17.22 7.73
N ASP A 196 11.16 16.70 7.31
CA ASP A 196 12.20 16.22 8.22
C ASP A 196 12.99 17.38 8.89
N SER A 197 13.99 17.04 9.70
CA SER A 197 14.82 18.03 10.38
C SER A 197 15.82 18.74 9.43
N GLY A 198 16.15 18.11 8.30
CA GLY A 198 16.99 18.67 7.24
C GLY A 198 16.24 19.61 6.26
N GLY A 199 14.91 19.71 6.39
CA GLY A 199 14.05 20.57 5.59
C GLY A 199 13.58 19.97 4.28
N LEU A 200 13.62 18.64 4.10
CA LEU A 200 13.02 17.98 2.93
C LEU A 200 11.61 17.48 3.26
N ASP A 201 10.72 17.62 2.28
CA ASP A 201 9.31 17.21 2.39
C ASP A 201 9.13 15.79 1.87
N ALA A 202 8.32 14.99 2.58
CA ALA A 202 7.84 13.70 2.09
C ALA A 202 6.98 13.86 0.83
N GLN A 203 6.89 12.80 0.03
CA GLN A 203 5.81 12.70 -0.95
C GLN A 203 4.46 12.62 -0.23
N SER A 204 3.58 13.60 -0.46
CA SER A 204 2.25 13.64 0.13
C SER A 204 1.44 12.39 -0.23
N ILE A 205 0.75 11.82 0.77
CA ILE A 205 -0.22 10.74 0.57
C ILE A 205 -1.61 11.21 0.97
N SER A 206 -2.65 10.49 0.53
CA SER A 206 -4.03 10.89 0.79
C SER A 206 -4.94 9.73 1.16
N ARG A 207 -5.91 10.00 2.04
CA ARG A 207 -7.00 9.12 2.42
C ARG A 207 -8.32 9.68 1.90
N THR A 208 -9.10 8.83 1.26
CA THR A 208 -10.47 9.10 0.82
C THR A 208 -11.44 8.55 1.86
N VAL A 209 -12.32 9.40 2.39
CA VAL A 209 -13.35 9.02 3.35
C VAL A 209 -14.72 9.18 2.69
N ILE A 210 -15.49 8.11 2.63
CA ILE A 210 -16.84 8.07 2.07
C ILE A 210 -17.81 8.09 3.25
N VAL A 211 -18.47 9.22 3.47
CA VAL A 211 -19.53 9.35 4.48
C VAL A 211 -20.84 8.91 3.85
N GLU A 212 -21.39 7.80 4.34
CA GLU A 212 -22.64 7.22 3.91
C GLU A 212 -23.52 6.86 5.11
N ASP A 213 -24.84 6.83 4.88
CA ASP A 213 -25.81 6.37 5.86
C ASP A 213 -26.09 4.88 5.59
N THR A 214 -25.67 4.04 6.54
CA THR A 214 -25.83 2.59 6.44
C THR A 214 -26.78 2.03 7.51
N ILE A 215 -27.27 2.88 8.41
CA ILE A 215 -28.17 2.48 9.49
C ILE A 215 -29.60 2.51 8.96
N ALA A 216 -30.25 1.35 8.95
CA ALA A 216 -31.66 1.28 8.58
C ALA A 216 -32.54 1.80 9.74
N PRO A 217 -33.63 2.54 9.45
CA PRO A 217 -34.54 3.01 10.48
C PRO A 217 -35.29 1.84 11.14
N GLU A 218 -35.54 1.96 12.44
CA GLU A 218 -36.34 1.01 13.21
C GLU A 218 -37.82 1.42 13.18
N ILE A 219 -38.69 0.51 12.74
CA ILE A 219 -40.15 0.71 12.75
C ILE A 219 -40.77 -0.10 13.90
N SER A 220 -41.55 0.56 14.76
CA SER A 220 -42.27 -0.07 15.88
C SER A 220 -43.75 0.31 15.91
N LEU A 221 -44.62 -0.62 16.32
CA LEU A 221 -46.06 -0.38 16.46
C LEU A 221 -46.35 0.43 17.73
N ASN A 222 -47.28 1.38 17.66
CA ASN A 222 -47.74 2.16 18.83
C ASN A 222 -48.74 1.37 19.71
N GLY A 223 -48.61 0.03 19.76
CA GLY A 223 -49.57 -0.87 20.40
C GLY A 223 -49.09 -2.31 20.41
N ALA A 224 -49.87 -3.20 21.03
CA ALA A 224 -49.53 -4.62 21.05
C ALA A 224 -49.61 -5.21 19.63
N PRO A 225 -48.68 -6.12 19.24
CA PRO A 225 -48.71 -6.77 17.93
C PRO A 225 -49.91 -7.71 17.76
N THR A 226 -50.64 -7.97 18.84
CA THR A 226 -51.88 -8.73 18.83
C THR A 226 -52.82 -8.16 19.88
N ILE A 227 -54.05 -7.89 19.47
CA ILE A 227 -55.12 -7.43 20.36
C ILE A 227 -56.37 -8.28 20.16
N SER A 228 -57.18 -8.41 21.21
CA SER A 228 -58.52 -8.96 21.12
C SER A 228 -59.51 -7.81 20.95
N HIS A 229 -60.29 -7.80 19.86
CA HIS A 229 -61.22 -6.73 19.52
C HIS A 229 -62.63 -7.27 19.27
N PRO A 230 -63.71 -6.69 19.84
CA PRO A 230 -65.06 -7.20 19.69
C PRO A 230 -65.62 -7.09 18.26
N VAL A 231 -66.43 -8.08 17.86
CA VAL A 231 -67.11 -8.07 16.56
C VAL A 231 -68.09 -6.89 16.44
N GLY A 232 -68.09 -6.22 15.28
CA GLY A 232 -68.99 -5.10 14.98
C GLY A 232 -68.61 -3.75 15.59
N VAL A 233 -67.50 -3.66 16.33
CA VAL A 233 -66.97 -2.40 16.86
C VAL A 233 -65.92 -1.84 15.90
N ALA A 234 -66.00 -0.56 15.56
CA ALA A 234 -64.98 0.11 14.76
C ALA A 234 -63.61 0.02 15.44
N PHE A 235 -62.60 -0.46 14.71
CA PHE A 235 -61.22 -0.48 15.16
C PHE A 235 -60.50 0.74 14.60
N THR A 236 -59.74 1.45 15.44
CA THR A 236 -58.84 2.52 15.02
C THR A 236 -57.42 2.06 15.32
N ASP A 237 -56.61 1.96 14.26
CA ASP A 237 -55.21 1.58 14.37
C ASP A 237 -54.41 2.67 15.10
N THR A 238 -53.54 2.27 16.03
CA THR A 238 -52.72 3.22 16.79
C THR A 238 -51.50 3.69 16.00
N GLY A 239 -51.28 3.15 14.80
CA GLY A 239 -50.18 3.49 13.91
C GLY A 239 -48.86 2.82 14.29
N ALA A 240 -47.82 3.27 13.62
CA ALA A 240 -46.43 2.92 13.89
C ALA A 240 -45.59 4.20 14.00
N VAL A 241 -44.42 4.08 14.62
CA VAL A 241 -43.37 5.10 14.64
C VAL A 241 -42.12 4.53 13.98
N ALA A 242 -41.43 5.37 13.21
CA ALA A 242 -40.10 5.09 12.70
C ALA A 242 -39.10 5.95 13.47
N ASN A 243 -38.00 5.35 13.93
CA ASN A 243 -36.87 6.04 14.53
C ASN A 243 -35.63 5.77 13.67
N ASP A 244 -34.83 6.81 13.49
CA ASP A 244 -33.54 6.80 12.82
C ASP A 244 -32.45 7.09 13.86
#